data_AF-A0A380FEX4-F1
#
_entry.id   AF-A0A380FEX4-F1
#
_cell.length_a   1.000
_cell.length_b   1.000
_cell.length_c   1.000
_cell.angle_alpha   90.00
_cell.angle_beta   90.00
_cell.angle_gamma   90.00
#
_symmetry.space_group_name_H-M   'P 1'
#
loop_
_entity.id
_entity.type
_entity.pdbx_description
1 polymer ?
#
loop_
_entity_poly.entity_id
_entity_poly.type
_entity_poly.pdbx_seq_one_letter_code
_entity_poly.pdbx_strand_id
1 'polypeptide(L)'
;MVKYQNLKKELQEMEAAFQYEQNGDSDRIIREIVTDEEIGDIVSSWTGIPVSKLVETEREKLLNLADILHERVVGQDKAVDLVADAVVRARAGIKDPNRPIGSFLFLGPTGVGKTELAKSLASTLFDSEKHMIRIDMSEYMEKHSVSRLIGAPPGYVGHDEGGQLTEAVRRNPYSVILLDEIEKAHSDVFNVLLQILEEGRLTDSKGRAVDFKNTIIIMTSNIGSQILLENVKDAGVITENTEKAVMNNLNQYFKPEIINRMDDIVLFKPLTVNDMSLIVDKILTHLNIRLMEQRISIEVSDVAKQWLGEEAYEPQFGARPLKRFVQRQIETPLARKMIRENFPEGTTISIDLSEDGLTFEEHKPQTIQ
;
A
#
# COMPACT_ATOMS: atom_id res chain seq x y z
N MET A 1 13.73 6.41 -54.16
CA MET A 1 12.69 5.42 -54.57
C MET A 1 13.19 3.99 -54.53
N VAL A 2 14.34 3.66 -55.14
CA VAL A 2 14.90 2.27 -55.14
C VAL A 2 15.13 1.71 -53.72
N LYS A 3 15.67 2.52 -52.80
CA LYS A 3 15.91 2.10 -51.41
C LYS A 3 14.63 1.80 -50.63
N TYR A 4 13.53 2.51 -50.93
CA TYR A 4 12.22 2.27 -50.32
C TYR A 4 11.55 1.02 -50.89
N GLN A 5 11.72 0.75 -52.19
CA GLN A 5 11.24 -0.49 -52.80
C GLN A 5 12.00 -1.72 -52.28
N ASN A 6 13.31 -1.61 -52.06
CA ASN A 6 14.09 -2.69 -51.46
C ASN A 6 13.66 -2.96 -50.02
N LEU A 7 13.47 -1.92 -49.20
CA LEU A 7 13.00 -2.08 -47.82
C LEU A 7 11.62 -2.75 -47.75
N LYS A 8 10.72 -2.38 -48.68
CA LYS A 8 9.37 -2.96 -48.75
C LYS A 8 9.41 -4.43 -49.18
N LYS A 9 10.37 -4.79 -50.02
CA LYS A 9 10.59 -6.16 -50.47
C LYS A 9 11.21 -7.02 -49.35
N GLU A 10 12.20 -6.50 -48.63
CA GLU A 10 12.75 -7.14 -47.43
C GLU A 10 11.67 -7.35 -46.35
N LEU A 11 10.80 -6.35 -46.13
CA LEU A 11 9.69 -6.46 -45.18
C LEU A 11 8.71 -7.57 -45.59
N GLN A 12 8.35 -7.65 -46.87
CA GLN A 12 7.47 -8.71 -47.40
C GLN A 12 8.11 -10.09 -47.36
N GLU A 13 9.43 -10.19 -47.59
CA GLU A 13 10.17 -11.45 -47.48
C GLU A 13 10.25 -11.91 -46.01
N MET A 14 10.45 -10.98 -45.06
CA MET A 14 10.38 -11.27 -43.62
C MET A 14 8.97 -11.67 -43.17
N GLU A 15 7.92 -10.96 -43.60
CA GLU A 15 6.53 -11.29 -43.26
C GLU A 15 6.12 -12.65 -43.84
N ALA A 16 6.55 -12.97 -45.07
CA ALA A 16 6.30 -14.26 -45.68
C ALA A 16 7.06 -15.40 -44.98
N ALA A 17 8.31 -15.17 -44.57
CA ALA A 17 9.08 -16.12 -43.77
C ALA A 17 8.40 -16.37 -42.40
N PHE A 18 7.91 -15.31 -41.75
CA PHE A 18 7.20 -15.38 -40.47
C PHE A 18 5.88 -16.16 -40.57
N GLN A 19 5.10 -15.96 -41.65
CA GLN A 19 3.89 -16.73 -41.91
C GLN A 19 4.17 -18.20 -42.26
N TYR A 20 5.33 -18.50 -42.85
CA TYR A 20 5.75 -19.86 -43.14
C TYR A 20 6.21 -20.60 -41.87
N GLU A 21 6.84 -19.91 -40.93
CA GLU A 21 7.22 -20.47 -39.62
C GLU A 21 6.03 -20.73 -38.71
N GLN A 22 4.95 -19.94 -38.79
CA GLN A 22 3.72 -20.21 -38.03
C GLN A 22 2.89 -21.38 -38.58
N ASN A 23 2.91 -21.62 -39.90
CA ASN A 23 2.05 -22.62 -40.55
C ASN A 23 2.76 -23.95 -40.86
N GLY A 24 4.07 -24.04 -40.62
CA GLY A 24 4.87 -25.22 -40.87
C GLY A 24 5.00 -26.13 -39.64
N ASP A 25 4.23 -27.21 -39.65
CA ASP A 25 4.41 -28.51 -38.99
C ASP A 25 4.95 -28.55 -37.54
N SER A 26 4.15 -29.18 -36.68
CA SER A 26 4.31 -29.38 -35.24
C SER A 26 5.49 -30.25 -34.79
N ASP A 27 6.56 -30.38 -35.58
CA ASP A 27 7.66 -31.33 -35.33
C ASP A 27 9.08 -30.74 -35.49
N ARG A 28 9.26 -29.44 -35.24
CA ARG A 28 10.59 -28.84 -35.02
C ARG A 28 10.97 -28.94 -33.54
N ILE A 29 11.97 -29.78 -33.26
CA ILE A 29 12.52 -30.07 -31.92
C ILE A 29 13.13 -28.83 -31.22
N ILE A 30 13.33 -27.72 -31.93
CA ILE A 30 13.83 -26.47 -31.34
C ILE A 30 13.01 -25.31 -31.90
N ARG A 31 12.09 -24.78 -31.10
CA ARG A 31 11.48 -23.47 -31.33
C ARG A 31 12.45 -22.42 -30.79
N GLU A 32 12.85 -21.45 -31.62
CA GLU A 32 13.73 -20.35 -31.22
C GLU A 32 13.00 -19.22 -30.46
N ILE A 33 11.66 -19.29 -30.36
CA ILE A 33 10.84 -18.30 -29.66
C ILE A 33 10.27 -18.96 -28.40
N VAL A 34 10.72 -18.49 -27.25
CA VAL A 34 10.18 -18.89 -25.95
C VAL A 34 8.82 -18.24 -25.76
N THR A 35 7.79 -19.04 -25.50
CA THR A 35 6.43 -18.54 -25.22
C THR A 35 6.22 -18.33 -23.72
N ASP A 36 5.23 -17.51 -23.35
CA ASP A 36 4.83 -17.33 -21.94
C ASP A 36 4.42 -18.66 -21.28
N GLU A 37 3.88 -19.60 -22.06
CA GLU A 37 3.54 -20.96 -21.62
C GLU A 37 4.80 -21.76 -21.27
N GLU A 38 5.86 -21.71 -22.09
CA GLU A 38 7.13 -22.40 -21.83
C GLU A 38 7.87 -21.79 -20.62
N ILE A 39 7.82 -20.47 -20.44
CA ILE A 39 8.33 -19.82 -19.22
C ILE A 39 7.54 -20.29 -18.00
N GLY A 40 6.21 -20.36 -18.15
CA GLY A 40 5.32 -20.85 -17.11
C GLY A 40 5.67 -22.27 -16.68
N ASP A 41 5.85 -23.18 -17.63
CA ASP A 41 6.19 -24.58 -17.36
C ASP A 41 7.52 -24.73 -16.61
N ILE A 42 8.53 -23.92 -16.93
CA ILE A 42 9.81 -23.91 -16.21
C ILE A 42 9.63 -23.41 -14.76
N VAL A 43 8.90 -22.31 -14.56
CA VAL A 43 8.62 -21.75 -13.23
C VAL A 43 7.81 -22.75 -12.38
N SER A 44 6.82 -23.41 -12.99
CA SER A 44 6.06 -24.49 -12.36
C SER A 44 6.90 -25.69 -12.02
N SER A 45 7.82 -26.10 -12.89
CA SER A 45 8.72 -27.22 -12.63
C SER A 45 9.69 -26.93 -11.48
N TRP A 46 10.12 -25.69 -11.31
CA TRP A 46 11.03 -25.30 -10.22
C TRP A 46 10.31 -25.16 -8.87
N THR A 47 9.09 -24.62 -8.90
CA THR A 47 8.32 -24.32 -7.67
C THR A 47 7.40 -25.45 -7.23
N GLY A 48 7.06 -26.38 -8.14
CA GLY A 48 6.06 -27.42 -7.92
C GLY A 48 4.60 -26.90 -7.95
N ILE A 49 4.39 -25.63 -8.28
CA ILE A 49 3.06 -25.00 -8.32
C ILE A 49 2.67 -24.71 -9.77
N PRO A 50 1.54 -25.22 -10.28
CA PRO A 50 1.06 -24.89 -11.63
C PRO A 50 0.84 -23.38 -11.79
N VAL A 51 1.38 -22.77 -12.85
CA VAL A 51 1.20 -21.33 -13.14
C VAL A 51 -0.27 -20.98 -13.30
N SER A 52 -1.07 -21.90 -13.86
CA SER A 52 -2.53 -21.73 -13.94
C SER A 52 -3.18 -21.52 -12.56
N LYS A 53 -2.73 -22.23 -11.51
CA LYS A 53 -3.21 -22.02 -10.14
C LYS A 53 -2.73 -20.70 -9.55
N LEU A 54 -1.49 -20.29 -9.86
CA LEU A 54 -0.98 -18.98 -9.42
C LEU A 54 -1.81 -17.84 -10.03
N VAL A 55 -2.13 -17.93 -11.32
CA VAL A 55 -2.94 -16.95 -12.05
C VAL A 55 -4.39 -16.92 -11.53
N GLU A 56 -4.99 -18.09 -11.26
CA GLU A 56 -6.34 -18.17 -10.67
C GLU A 56 -6.39 -17.53 -9.28
N THR A 57 -5.39 -17.80 -8.44
CA THR A 57 -5.27 -17.21 -7.09
C THR A 57 -5.05 -15.70 -7.16
N GLU A 58 -4.21 -15.22 -8.08
CA GLU A 58 -4.00 -13.77 -8.28
C GLU A 58 -5.28 -13.09 -8.77
N ARG A 59 -6.03 -13.74 -9.66
CA ARG A 59 -7.30 -13.22 -10.15
C ARG A 59 -8.35 -13.10 -9.05
N GLU A 60 -8.51 -14.12 -8.21
CA GLU A 60 -9.42 -14.07 -7.06
C GLU A 60 -9.03 -12.97 -6.07
N LYS A 61 -7.73 -12.84 -5.77
CA LYS A 61 -7.21 -11.74 -4.93
C LYS A 61 -7.57 -10.36 -5.50
N LEU A 62 -7.46 -10.19 -6.82
CA LEU A 62 -7.79 -8.91 -7.49
C LEU A 62 -9.30 -8.62 -7.48
N LEU A 63 -10.14 -9.63 -7.70
CA LEU A 63 -11.60 -9.48 -7.68
C LEU A 63 -12.13 -9.11 -6.29
N ASN A 64 -11.48 -9.60 -5.23
CA ASN A 64 -11.85 -9.32 -3.84
C ASN A 64 -10.92 -8.27 -3.20
N LEU A 65 -10.18 -7.49 -4.00
CA LEU A 65 -9.14 -6.60 -3.50
C LEU A 65 -9.70 -5.57 -2.51
N ALA A 66 -10.85 -4.96 -2.81
CA ALA A 66 -11.49 -4.00 -1.93
C ALA A 66 -11.81 -4.64 -0.57
N ASP A 67 -12.47 -5.79 -0.56
CA ASP A 67 -12.85 -6.52 0.66
C ASP A 67 -11.62 -6.84 1.53
N ILE A 68 -10.55 -7.36 0.92
CA ILE A 68 -9.29 -7.67 1.62
C ILE A 68 -8.68 -6.40 2.24
N LEU A 69 -8.75 -5.26 1.55
CA LEU A 69 -8.24 -3.99 2.08
C LEU A 69 -9.10 -3.46 3.23
N HIS A 70 -10.43 -3.64 3.19
CA HIS A 70 -11.35 -3.28 4.27
C HIS A 70 -11.13 -4.10 5.55
N GLU A 71 -10.58 -5.31 5.46
CA GLU A 71 -10.18 -6.07 6.64
C GLU A 71 -9.10 -5.36 7.48
N ARG A 72 -8.33 -4.44 6.89
CA ARG A 72 -7.29 -3.69 7.60
C ARG A 72 -7.60 -2.20 7.74
N VAL A 73 -8.24 -1.61 6.73
CA VAL A 73 -8.52 -0.17 6.67
C VAL A 73 -9.97 0.09 7.05
N VAL A 74 -10.18 0.69 8.21
CA VAL A 74 -11.50 0.96 8.78
C VAL A 74 -11.98 2.36 8.42
N GLY A 75 -13.24 2.47 8.00
CA GLY A 75 -13.93 3.74 7.85
C GLY A 75 -13.44 4.59 6.67
N GLN A 76 -12.82 3.99 5.66
CA GLN A 76 -12.29 4.72 4.49
C GLN A 76 -12.80 4.13 3.18
N ASP A 77 -14.09 3.83 3.10
CA ASP A 77 -14.64 2.97 2.06
C ASP A 77 -14.42 3.51 0.64
N LYS A 78 -14.82 4.76 0.41
CA LYS A 78 -14.56 5.46 -0.86
C LYS A 78 -13.07 5.45 -1.24
N ALA A 79 -12.17 5.54 -0.26
CA ALA A 79 -10.73 5.55 -0.52
C ALA A 79 -10.21 4.16 -0.92
N VAL A 80 -10.69 3.11 -0.27
CA VAL A 80 -10.37 1.72 -0.59
C VAL A 80 -10.89 1.37 -1.99
N ASP A 81 -12.15 1.71 -2.29
CA ASP A 81 -12.79 1.41 -3.57
C ASP A 81 -12.05 2.06 -4.74
N LEU A 82 -11.75 3.37 -4.66
CA LEU A 82 -11.04 4.09 -5.73
C LEU A 82 -9.68 3.46 -6.04
N VAL A 83 -8.96 3.08 -4.99
CA VAL A 83 -7.63 2.47 -5.11
C VAL A 83 -7.73 1.07 -5.68
N ALA A 84 -8.67 0.25 -5.19
CA ALA A 84 -8.89 -1.10 -5.67
C ALA A 84 -9.27 -1.10 -7.16
N ASP A 85 -10.22 -0.25 -7.56
CA ASP A 85 -10.65 -0.11 -8.94
C ASP A 85 -9.51 0.31 -9.88
N ALA A 86 -8.66 1.25 -9.44
CA ALA A 86 -7.50 1.68 -10.23
C ALA A 86 -6.48 0.55 -10.43
N VAL A 87 -6.23 -0.26 -9.39
CA VAL A 87 -5.35 -1.43 -9.49
C VAL A 87 -5.95 -2.50 -10.42
N VAL A 88 -7.25 -2.76 -10.31
CA VAL A 88 -7.96 -3.71 -11.17
C VAL A 88 -7.89 -3.26 -12.64
N ARG A 89 -8.13 -1.98 -12.94
CA ARG A 89 -8.00 -1.42 -14.30
C ARG A 89 -6.59 -1.62 -14.88
N ALA A 90 -5.56 -1.42 -14.07
CA ALA A 90 -4.18 -1.61 -14.50
C ALA A 90 -3.86 -3.09 -14.77
N ARG A 91 -4.28 -3.99 -13.88
CA ARG A 91 -4.06 -5.44 -14.03
C ARG A 91 -4.88 -6.07 -15.16
N ALA A 92 -6.03 -5.49 -15.50
CA ALA A 92 -6.80 -5.87 -16.67
C ALA A 92 -6.19 -5.44 -18.01
N GLY A 93 -5.05 -4.71 -18.00
CA GLY A 93 -4.39 -4.23 -19.21
C GLY A 93 -5.11 -3.07 -19.90
N ILE A 94 -6.06 -2.42 -19.23
CA ILE A 94 -6.82 -1.27 -19.77
C ILE A 94 -5.99 0.01 -19.71
N LYS A 95 -5.09 0.11 -18.74
CA LYS A 95 -4.23 1.28 -18.50
C LYS A 95 -3.04 1.32 -19.46
N ASP A 96 -2.52 2.52 -19.70
CA ASP A 96 -1.26 2.73 -20.44
C ASP A 96 -0.09 1.92 -19.82
N PRO A 97 0.54 1.00 -20.58
CA PRO A 97 1.65 0.17 -20.09
C PRO A 97 2.96 0.93 -19.89
N ASN A 98 3.01 2.23 -20.22
CA ASN A 98 4.17 3.09 -19.95
C ASN A 98 4.08 3.80 -18.61
N ARG A 99 2.99 3.66 -17.86
CA ARG A 99 2.82 4.33 -16.57
C ARG A 99 2.87 3.31 -15.42
N PRO A 100 3.13 3.75 -14.18
CA PRO A 100 3.01 2.89 -12.99
C PRO A 100 1.63 2.23 -12.90
N ILE A 101 1.49 1.11 -12.18
CA ILE A 101 0.22 0.40 -11.96
C ILE A 101 -0.84 1.36 -11.42
N GLY A 102 -0.47 2.19 -10.43
CA GLY A 102 -1.34 3.19 -9.84
C GLY A 102 -0.54 4.37 -9.35
N SER A 103 -1.12 5.57 -9.42
CA SER A 103 -0.56 6.80 -8.90
C SER A 103 -1.64 7.58 -8.17
N PHE A 104 -1.44 7.75 -6.86
CA PHE A 104 -2.47 8.28 -5.97
C PHE A 104 -1.93 9.41 -5.11
N LEU A 105 -2.79 10.40 -4.88
CA LEU A 105 -2.54 11.43 -3.87
C LEU A 105 -3.56 11.31 -2.74
N PHE A 106 -3.09 10.83 -1.58
CA PHE A 106 -3.89 10.63 -0.38
C PHE A 106 -3.92 11.89 0.46
N LEU A 107 -5.08 12.53 0.54
CA LEU A 107 -5.31 13.74 1.32
C LEU A 107 -6.13 13.42 2.56
N GLY A 108 -5.74 13.96 3.71
CA GLY A 108 -6.54 13.85 4.92
C GLY A 108 -5.74 14.09 6.19
N PRO A 109 -6.38 14.05 7.36
CA PRO A 109 -5.70 14.23 8.64
C PRO A 109 -4.66 13.13 8.92
N THR A 110 -3.86 13.33 9.96
CA THR A 110 -2.93 12.29 10.40
C THR A 110 -3.66 11.15 11.11
N GLY A 111 -3.18 9.91 10.94
CA GLY A 111 -3.70 8.77 11.70
C GLY A 111 -5.05 8.20 11.23
N VAL A 112 -5.55 8.59 10.05
CA VAL A 112 -6.83 8.12 9.50
C VAL A 112 -6.74 6.88 8.60
N GLY A 113 -5.53 6.37 8.32
CA GLY A 113 -5.34 5.13 7.55
C GLY A 113 -4.57 5.24 6.24
N LYS A 114 -4.08 6.42 5.84
CA LYS A 114 -3.29 6.64 4.60
C LYS A 114 -2.14 5.63 4.42
N THR A 115 -1.29 5.52 5.44
CA THR A 115 -0.16 4.57 5.45
C THR A 115 -0.61 3.12 5.60
N GLU A 116 -1.74 2.87 6.29
CA GLU A 116 -2.24 1.51 6.48
C GLU A 116 -2.79 0.94 5.17
N LEU A 117 -3.45 1.75 4.35
CA LEU A 117 -3.87 1.36 3.01
C LEU A 117 -2.66 1.02 2.12
N ALA A 118 -1.60 1.83 2.16
CA ALA A 118 -0.37 1.55 1.42
C ALA A 118 0.29 0.22 1.84
N LYS A 119 0.38 -0.05 3.14
CA LYS A 119 0.88 -1.32 3.67
C LYS A 119 0.01 -2.50 3.28
N SER A 120 -1.30 -2.33 3.35
CA SER A 120 -2.28 -3.36 3.00
C SER A 120 -2.16 -3.71 1.51
N LEU A 121 -2.03 -2.71 0.63
CA LEU A 121 -1.74 -2.95 -0.78
C LEU A 121 -0.44 -3.73 -1.00
N ALA A 122 0.64 -3.35 -0.32
CA ALA A 122 1.92 -4.05 -0.45
C ALA A 122 1.81 -5.52 0.01
N SER A 123 1.11 -5.75 1.13
CA SER A 123 0.87 -7.10 1.64
C SER A 123 -0.03 -7.93 0.73
N THR A 124 -1.07 -7.34 0.14
CA THR A 124 -2.05 -8.07 -0.67
C THR A 124 -1.55 -8.36 -2.08
N LEU A 125 -0.88 -7.38 -2.71
CA LEU A 125 -0.46 -7.48 -4.11
C LEU A 125 0.95 -8.04 -4.28
N PHE A 126 1.82 -7.86 -3.28
CA PHE A 126 3.22 -8.27 -3.32
C PHE A 126 3.58 -9.20 -2.15
N ASP A 127 2.58 -9.81 -1.50
CA ASP A 127 2.70 -10.82 -0.43
C ASP A 127 3.49 -10.38 0.82
N SER A 128 3.89 -9.10 0.93
CA SER A 128 4.61 -8.58 2.09
C SER A 128 4.56 -7.06 2.21
N GLU A 129 4.35 -6.57 3.43
CA GLU A 129 4.54 -5.14 3.75
C GLU A 129 5.97 -4.64 3.47
N LYS A 130 6.96 -5.55 3.41
CA LYS A 130 8.36 -5.19 3.10
C LYS A 130 8.54 -4.71 1.65
N HIS A 131 7.60 -5.01 0.76
CA HIS A 131 7.56 -4.45 -0.59
C HIS A 131 6.99 -3.02 -0.62
N MET A 132 6.82 -2.38 0.54
CA MET A 132 6.58 -0.95 0.63
C MET A 132 7.91 -0.20 0.80
N ILE A 133 8.27 0.61 -0.20
CA ILE A 133 9.38 1.55 -0.13
C ILE A 133 8.84 2.87 0.41
N ARG A 134 9.14 3.19 1.66
CA ARG A 134 8.70 4.45 2.30
C ARG A 134 9.80 5.49 2.27
N ILE A 135 9.47 6.70 1.82
CA ILE A 135 10.37 7.85 1.81
C ILE A 135 9.66 9.03 2.46
N ASP A 136 10.28 9.60 3.49
CA ASP A 136 9.80 10.80 4.18
C ASP A 136 10.25 12.05 3.41
N MET A 137 9.30 12.81 2.88
CA MET A 137 9.58 14.00 2.07
C MET A 137 10.08 15.19 2.90
N SER A 138 9.98 15.14 4.23
CA SER A 138 10.62 16.11 5.11
C SER A 138 12.16 16.02 5.04
N GLU A 139 12.73 14.88 4.67
CA GLU A 139 14.18 14.76 4.42
C GLU A 139 14.61 15.45 3.10
N TYR A 140 13.63 15.82 2.26
CA TYR A 140 13.83 16.33 0.91
C TYR A 140 13.43 17.80 0.76
N MET A 141 13.38 18.55 1.86
CA MET A 141 13.03 19.98 1.89
C MET A 141 14.04 20.88 1.18
N GLU A 142 15.30 20.45 1.07
CA GLU A 142 16.40 21.24 0.52
C GLU A 142 16.79 20.77 -0.89
N LYS A 143 17.19 21.70 -1.76
CA LYS A 143 17.52 21.37 -3.16
C LYS A 143 18.59 20.28 -3.30
N HIS A 144 19.62 20.30 -2.45
CA HIS A 144 20.72 19.34 -2.56
C HIS A 144 20.33 17.94 -2.08
N SER A 145 19.35 17.81 -1.18
CA SER A 145 18.91 16.50 -0.71
C SER A 145 18.14 15.72 -1.77
N VAL A 146 17.56 16.38 -2.78
CA VAL A 146 16.90 15.74 -3.94
C VAL A 146 17.85 14.79 -4.69
N SER A 147 19.15 15.11 -4.73
CA SER A 147 20.14 14.22 -5.33
C SER A 147 20.23 12.86 -4.63
N ARG A 148 19.85 12.75 -3.35
CA ARG A 148 19.82 11.46 -2.62
C ARG A 148 18.74 10.51 -3.15
N LEU A 149 17.65 11.00 -3.75
CA LEU A 149 16.62 10.14 -4.35
C LEU A 149 17.17 9.37 -5.56
N ILE A 150 17.93 10.05 -6.42
CA ILE A 150 18.38 9.55 -7.73
C ILE A 150 19.85 9.12 -7.75
N GLY A 151 20.64 9.56 -6.77
CA GLY A 151 22.07 9.36 -6.66
C GLY A 151 22.84 10.68 -6.82
N ALA A 152 23.95 10.80 -6.09
CA ALA A 152 24.85 11.94 -6.29
C ALA A 152 25.51 11.89 -7.67
N PRO A 153 25.79 13.04 -8.32
CA PRO A 153 26.54 13.07 -9.58
C PRO A 153 27.96 12.51 -9.43
N PRO A 154 28.60 12.08 -10.54
CA PRO A 154 30.01 11.70 -10.53
C PRO A 154 30.90 12.78 -9.92
N GLY A 155 31.73 12.39 -8.94
CA GLY A 155 32.67 13.30 -8.24
C GLY A 155 32.17 13.86 -6.89
N TYR A 156 30.96 13.51 -6.45
CA TYR A 156 30.42 13.88 -5.13
C TYR A 156 30.44 12.69 -4.15
N VAL A 157 30.52 12.98 -2.84
CA VAL A 157 30.43 11.97 -1.78
C VAL A 157 29.08 11.26 -1.86
N GLY A 158 29.07 9.92 -1.78
CA GLY A 158 27.86 9.10 -1.93
C GLY A 158 27.52 8.71 -3.37
N HIS A 159 28.35 9.07 -4.35
CA HIS A 159 28.19 8.65 -5.75
C HIS A 159 28.08 7.12 -5.90
N ASP A 160 28.84 6.36 -5.12
CA ASP A 160 28.89 4.89 -5.27
C ASP A 160 27.67 4.17 -4.69
N GLU A 161 26.93 4.81 -3.79
CA GLU A 161 25.78 4.23 -3.07
C GLU A 161 24.48 4.19 -3.91
N GLY A 162 24.42 4.96 -5.01
CA GLY A 162 23.22 5.08 -5.84
C GLY A 162 22.13 5.94 -5.18
N GLY A 163 20.98 6.09 -5.85
CA GLY A 163 19.85 6.82 -5.29
C GLY A 163 19.00 5.95 -4.38
N GLN A 164 18.49 6.53 -3.29
CA GLN A 164 17.65 5.80 -2.33
C GLN A 164 16.39 5.24 -3.01
N LEU A 165 15.76 6.00 -3.90
CA LEU A 165 14.58 5.56 -4.63
C LEU A 165 14.97 4.63 -5.79
N THR A 166 15.93 5.05 -6.61
CA THR A 166 16.33 4.31 -7.82
C THR A 166 16.89 2.92 -7.49
N GLU A 167 17.74 2.78 -6.46
CA GLU A 167 18.27 1.48 -6.05
C GLU A 167 17.22 0.60 -5.36
N ALA A 168 16.32 1.19 -4.57
CA ALA A 168 15.26 0.42 -3.91
C ALA A 168 14.31 -0.22 -4.93
N VAL A 169 13.89 0.55 -5.95
CA VAL A 169 13.03 0.06 -7.04
C VAL A 169 13.78 -0.89 -7.96
N ARG A 170 15.06 -0.64 -8.25
CA ARG A 170 15.90 -1.57 -9.03
C ARG A 170 16.01 -2.94 -8.37
N ARG A 171 16.06 -2.99 -7.03
CA ARG A 171 16.09 -4.24 -6.27
C ARG A 171 14.71 -4.89 -6.15
N ASN A 172 13.66 -4.08 -6.02
CA ASN A 172 12.28 -4.53 -5.84
C ASN A 172 11.34 -3.78 -6.81
N PRO A 173 11.29 -4.20 -8.09
CA PRO A 173 10.52 -3.49 -9.12
C PRO A 173 9.00 -3.62 -8.93
N TYR A 174 8.55 -4.64 -8.19
CA TYR A 174 7.18 -4.82 -7.75
C TYR A 174 7.05 -4.30 -6.33
N SER A 175 6.64 -3.04 -6.19
CA SER A 175 6.59 -2.38 -4.89
C SER A 175 5.56 -1.27 -4.82
N VAL A 176 5.12 -0.99 -3.59
CA VAL A 176 4.36 0.23 -3.27
C VAL A 176 5.36 1.29 -2.82
N ILE A 177 5.43 2.41 -3.52
CA ILE A 177 6.27 3.55 -3.16
C ILE A 177 5.40 4.56 -2.41
N LEU A 178 5.69 4.76 -1.13
CA LEU A 178 5.00 5.72 -0.27
C LEU A 178 5.88 6.95 -0.05
N LEU A 179 5.47 8.07 -0.66
CA LEU A 179 6.08 9.39 -0.48
C LEU A 179 5.26 10.15 0.58
N ASP A 180 5.73 10.13 1.82
CA ASP A 180 4.99 10.66 2.97
C ASP A 180 5.23 12.17 3.13
N GLU A 181 4.16 12.93 3.41
CA GLU A 181 4.19 14.40 3.62
C GLU A 181 4.77 15.17 2.41
N ILE A 182 4.29 14.86 1.20
CA ILE A 182 4.83 15.39 -0.06
C ILE A 182 4.82 16.93 -0.13
N GLU A 183 3.96 17.61 0.64
CA GLU A 183 3.95 19.07 0.75
C GLU A 183 5.18 19.66 1.46
N LYS A 184 6.06 18.84 2.02
CA LYS A 184 7.33 19.26 2.61
C LYS A 184 8.48 19.19 1.61
N ALA A 185 8.33 18.45 0.52
CA ALA A 185 9.39 18.28 -0.47
C ALA A 185 9.78 19.61 -1.13
N HIS A 186 11.07 19.72 -1.49
CA HIS A 186 11.55 20.75 -2.39
C HIS A 186 10.89 20.61 -3.78
N SER A 187 10.69 21.72 -4.48
CA SER A 187 10.02 21.74 -5.79
C SER A 187 10.68 20.85 -6.85
N ASP A 188 12.00 20.69 -6.78
CA ASP A 188 12.78 19.83 -7.70
C ASP A 188 12.42 18.33 -7.58
N VAL A 189 11.86 17.88 -6.45
CA VAL A 189 11.36 16.50 -6.31
C VAL A 189 10.22 16.25 -7.29
N PHE A 190 9.33 17.22 -7.51
CA PHE A 190 8.22 17.07 -8.44
C PHE A 190 8.66 16.86 -9.88
N ASN A 191 9.80 17.41 -10.29
CA ASN A 191 10.35 17.18 -11.64
C ASN A 191 10.75 15.70 -11.82
N VAL A 192 11.34 15.10 -10.78
CA VAL A 192 11.66 13.66 -10.75
C VAL A 192 10.39 12.82 -10.80
N LEU A 193 9.37 13.20 -10.03
CA LEU A 193 8.10 12.49 -10.00
C LEU A 193 7.35 12.57 -11.33
N LEU A 194 7.36 13.72 -12.02
CA LEU A 194 6.74 13.86 -13.34
C LEU A 194 7.30 12.83 -14.33
N GLN A 195 8.63 12.68 -14.37
CA GLN A 195 9.25 11.69 -15.24
C GLN A 195 8.76 10.26 -14.94
N ILE A 196 8.69 9.89 -13.66
CA ILE A 196 8.19 8.58 -13.25
C ILE A 196 6.71 8.40 -13.64
N LEU A 197 5.88 9.41 -13.42
CA LEU A 197 4.43 9.34 -13.64
C LEU A 197 4.03 9.35 -15.13
N GLU A 198 4.87 9.94 -15.97
CA GLU A 198 4.68 10.03 -17.43
C GLU A 198 5.29 8.85 -18.19
N GLU A 199 6.55 8.54 -17.90
CA GLU A 199 7.34 7.56 -18.67
C GLU A 199 7.46 6.20 -17.97
N GLY A 200 7.02 6.10 -16.70
CA GLY A 200 7.18 4.89 -15.89
C GLY A 200 8.65 4.54 -15.68
N ARG A 201 9.56 5.50 -15.84
CA ARG A 201 11.01 5.30 -15.78
C ARG A 201 11.68 6.49 -15.16
N LEU A 202 12.85 6.24 -14.57
CA LEU A 202 13.71 7.29 -14.05
C LEU A 202 15.17 6.94 -14.34
N THR A 203 15.92 7.90 -14.85
CA THR A 203 17.36 7.74 -15.06
C THR A 203 18.11 8.19 -13.82
N ASP A 204 18.93 7.32 -13.25
CA ASP A 204 19.78 7.64 -12.12
C ASP A 204 20.94 8.58 -12.51
N SER A 205 21.70 9.08 -11.53
CA SER A 205 22.83 9.97 -11.77
C SER A 205 23.99 9.32 -12.55
N LYS A 206 23.98 7.99 -12.71
CA LYS A 206 24.95 7.20 -13.48
C LYS A 206 24.45 6.87 -14.89
N GLY A 207 23.28 7.36 -15.28
CA GLY A 207 22.68 7.12 -16.60
C GLY A 207 21.96 5.78 -16.72
N ARG A 208 21.69 5.08 -15.62
CA ARG A 208 20.94 3.81 -15.63
C ARG A 208 19.45 4.11 -15.57
N ALA A 209 18.69 3.54 -16.50
CA ALA A 209 17.23 3.62 -16.48
C ALA A 209 16.68 2.59 -15.48
N VAL A 210 15.85 3.05 -14.55
CA VAL A 210 15.10 2.23 -13.60
C VAL A 210 13.63 2.23 -14.00
N ASP A 211 12.99 1.05 -13.98
CA ASP A 211 11.61 0.84 -14.39
C ASP A 211 10.65 0.90 -13.20
N PHE A 212 9.60 1.72 -13.32
CA PHE A 212 8.56 1.98 -12.33
C PHE A 212 7.17 1.50 -12.81
N LYS A 213 7.06 0.89 -14.00
CA LYS A 213 5.78 0.45 -14.56
C LYS A 213 5.06 -0.56 -13.67
N ASN A 214 5.81 -1.37 -12.91
CA ASN A 214 5.30 -2.36 -11.98
C ASN A 214 5.13 -1.86 -10.53
N THR A 215 5.19 -0.54 -10.34
CA THR A 215 5.06 0.08 -9.02
C THR A 215 3.69 0.71 -8.80
N ILE A 216 3.29 0.83 -7.55
CA ILE A 216 2.17 1.69 -7.13
C ILE A 216 2.75 2.88 -6.39
N ILE A 217 2.48 4.09 -6.85
CA ILE A 217 2.99 5.33 -6.27
C ILE A 217 1.89 5.97 -5.45
N ILE A 218 2.16 6.18 -4.16
CA ILE A 218 1.25 6.83 -3.22
C ILE A 218 1.98 8.02 -2.63
N MET A 219 1.44 9.21 -2.86
CA MET A 219 1.84 10.42 -2.15
C MET A 219 0.84 10.68 -1.03
N THR A 220 1.30 10.96 0.18
CA THR A 220 0.41 11.41 1.26
C THR A 220 0.60 12.91 1.46
N SER A 221 -0.49 13.60 1.78
CA SER A 221 -0.43 14.98 2.21
C SER A 221 -1.43 15.26 3.32
N ASN A 222 -1.11 16.23 4.17
CA ASN A 222 -2.04 16.77 5.16
C ASN A 222 -2.74 18.04 4.66
N ILE A 223 -2.58 18.43 3.39
CA ILE A 223 -3.32 19.55 2.79
C ILE A 223 -4.84 19.30 2.89
N GLY A 224 -5.58 20.33 3.30
CA GLY A 224 -7.03 20.26 3.49
C GLY A 224 -7.48 19.54 4.76
N SER A 225 -6.56 19.09 5.63
CA SER A 225 -6.93 18.37 6.86
C SER A 225 -7.83 19.17 7.79
N GLN A 226 -7.59 20.49 7.94
CA GLN A 226 -8.43 21.34 8.79
C GLN A 226 -9.88 21.39 8.29
N ILE A 227 -10.07 21.56 6.98
CA ILE A 227 -11.38 21.58 6.33
C ILE A 227 -12.12 20.25 6.56
N LEU A 228 -11.40 19.13 6.45
CA LEU A 228 -11.96 17.81 6.70
C LEU A 228 -12.33 17.62 8.18
N LEU A 229 -11.46 18.02 9.10
CA LEU A 229 -11.71 17.93 10.54
C LEU A 229 -12.86 18.82 11.00
N GLU A 230 -13.09 19.97 10.37
CA GLU A 230 -14.19 20.88 10.75
C GLU A 230 -15.53 20.44 10.16
N ASN A 231 -15.55 20.00 8.90
CA ASN A 231 -16.80 19.78 8.18
C ASN A 231 -17.30 18.34 8.17
N VAL A 232 -16.49 17.35 8.58
CA VAL A 232 -16.80 15.91 8.45
C VAL A 232 -16.97 15.21 9.80
N LYS A 233 -16.55 15.82 10.92
CA LYS A 233 -16.45 15.19 12.24
C LYS A 233 -17.69 14.40 12.68
N ASP A 234 -18.89 14.94 12.48
CA ASP A 234 -20.12 14.36 13.04
C ASP A 234 -20.90 13.52 12.03
N ALA A 235 -20.86 13.88 10.74
CA ALA A 235 -21.60 13.18 9.69
C ALA A 235 -20.82 11.97 9.14
N GLY A 236 -19.50 11.93 9.26
CA GLY A 236 -18.65 10.90 8.65
C GLY A 236 -18.75 10.87 7.11
N VAL A 237 -19.29 11.92 6.49
CA VAL A 237 -19.50 12.04 5.05
C VAL A 237 -18.84 13.31 4.53
N ILE A 238 -18.04 13.16 3.47
CA ILE A 238 -17.44 14.29 2.77
C ILE A 238 -18.49 14.86 1.80
N THR A 239 -18.98 16.06 2.08
CA THR A 239 -19.92 16.74 1.16
C THR A 239 -19.18 17.28 -0.06
N GLU A 240 -19.90 17.50 -1.17
CA GLU A 240 -19.32 18.11 -2.37
C GLU A 240 -18.67 19.47 -2.09
N ASN A 241 -19.24 20.26 -1.17
CA ASN A 241 -18.70 21.57 -0.79
C ASN A 241 -17.36 21.41 -0.05
N THR A 242 -17.28 20.43 0.85
CA THR A 242 -16.04 20.08 1.56
C THR A 242 -14.97 19.61 0.58
N GLU A 243 -15.33 18.71 -0.34
CA GLU A 243 -14.44 18.20 -1.38
C GLU A 243 -13.89 19.34 -2.26
N LYS A 244 -14.77 20.22 -2.75
CA LYS A 244 -14.36 21.42 -3.53
C LYS A 244 -13.40 22.31 -2.74
N ALA A 245 -13.65 22.54 -1.45
CA ALA A 245 -12.79 23.36 -0.61
C ALA A 245 -11.39 22.74 -0.42
N VAL A 246 -11.31 21.41 -0.22
CA VAL A 246 -10.04 20.69 -0.14
C VAL A 246 -9.29 20.77 -1.47
N MET A 247 -9.97 20.55 -2.59
CA MET A 247 -9.39 20.63 -3.93
C MET A 247 -8.90 22.03 -4.29
N ASN A 248 -9.57 23.08 -3.81
CA ASN A 248 -9.08 24.46 -3.97
C ASN A 248 -7.74 24.68 -3.25
N ASN A 249 -7.59 24.20 -2.02
CA ASN A 249 -6.30 24.26 -1.31
C ASN A 249 -5.23 23.44 -2.00
N LEU A 250 -5.59 22.28 -2.54
CA LEU A 250 -4.68 21.44 -3.31
C LEU A 250 -4.13 22.16 -4.54
N ASN A 251 -5.01 22.77 -5.34
CA ASN A 251 -4.66 23.49 -6.57
C ASN A 251 -3.83 24.77 -6.30
N GLN A 252 -3.89 25.33 -5.10
CA GLN A 252 -3.03 26.45 -4.71
C GLN A 252 -1.59 25.99 -4.41
N TYR A 253 -1.43 24.76 -3.93
CA TYR A 253 -0.13 24.24 -3.54
C TYR A 253 0.57 23.48 -4.68
N PHE A 254 -0.11 22.51 -5.30
CA PHE A 254 0.47 21.73 -6.39
C PHE A 254 0.19 22.35 -7.74
N LYS A 255 1.18 22.24 -8.64
CA LYS A 255 0.98 22.58 -10.04
C LYS A 255 0.00 21.60 -10.69
N PRO A 256 -0.85 22.05 -11.63
CA PRO A 256 -1.76 21.18 -12.38
C PRO A 256 -1.07 19.99 -13.05
N GLU A 257 0.19 20.15 -13.45
CA GLU A 257 1.00 19.10 -14.08
C GLU A 257 1.11 17.84 -13.20
N ILE A 258 1.29 17.97 -11.88
CA ILE A 258 1.36 16.82 -10.98
C ILE A 258 -0.03 16.21 -10.78
N ILE A 259 -1.03 17.08 -10.55
CA ILE A 259 -2.42 16.67 -10.28
C ILE A 259 -2.98 15.85 -11.45
N ASN A 260 -2.78 16.32 -12.68
CA ASN A 260 -3.29 15.69 -13.90
C ASN A 260 -2.56 14.38 -14.25
N ARG A 261 -1.48 14.04 -13.54
CA ARG A 261 -0.74 12.77 -13.69
C ARG A 261 -1.09 11.74 -12.63
N MET A 262 -1.88 12.11 -11.63
CA MET A 262 -2.48 11.16 -10.71
C MET A 262 -3.60 10.42 -11.42
N ASP A 263 -3.74 9.13 -11.13
CA ASP A 263 -4.93 8.39 -11.56
C ASP A 263 -6.13 8.83 -10.72
N ASP A 264 -5.94 8.99 -9.41
CA ASP A 264 -6.98 9.44 -8.49
C ASP A 264 -6.40 10.28 -7.34
N ILE A 265 -7.17 11.30 -6.94
CA ILE A 265 -6.96 12.04 -5.68
C ILE A 265 -7.94 11.47 -4.66
N VAL A 266 -7.41 10.92 -3.59
CA VAL A 266 -8.17 10.13 -2.63
C VAL A 266 -8.29 10.88 -1.32
N LEU A 267 -9.52 11.23 -0.95
CA LEU A 267 -9.82 11.91 0.31
C LEU A 267 -10.09 10.90 1.42
N PHE A 268 -9.34 11.03 2.51
CA PHE A 268 -9.54 10.27 3.73
C PHE A 268 -10.32 11.11 4.73
N LYS A 269 -11.44 10.57 5.22
CA LYS A 269 -12.26 11.25 6.21
C LYS A 269 -11.66 11.11 7.61
N PRO A 270 -11.89 12.08 8.51
CA PRO A 270 -11.68 11.88 9.93
C PRO A 270 -12.41 10.62 10.40
N LEU A 271 -11.78 9.85 11.28
CA LEU A 271 -12.37 8.64 11.85
C LEU A 271 -13.48 9.03 12.82
N THR A 272 -14.59 8.29 12.80
CA THR A 272 -15.67 8.42 13.78
C THR A 272 -15.36 7.60 15.03
N VAL A 273 -16.11 7.81 16.11
CA VAL A 273 -16.01 6.98 17.33
C VAL A 273 -16.26 5.50 17.01
N ASN A 274 -17.24 5.20 16.15
CA ASN A 274 -17.52 3.83 15.72
C ASN A 274 -16.33 3.21 14.98
N ASP A 275 -15.67 3.98 14.10
CA ASP A 275 -14.45 3.53 13.43
C ASP A 275 -13.35 3.21 14.46
N MET A 276 -13.22 4.03 15.50
CA MET A 276 -12.24 3.80 16.57
C MET A 276 -12.50 2.48 17.30
N SER A 277 -13.76 2.18 17.65
CA SER A 277 -14.12 0.90 18.30
C SER A 277 -13.81 -0.31 17.42
N LEU A 278 -14.07 -0.22 16.10
CA LEU A 278 -13.68 -1.26 15.15
C LEU A 278 -12.16 -1.43 15.03
N ILE A 279 -11.40 -0.33 15.12
CA ILE A 279 -9.93 -0.40 15.13
C ILE A 279 -9.43 -1.04 16.44
N VAL A 280 -10.06 -0.76 17.59
CA VAL A 280 -9.76 -1.44 18.86
C VAL A 280 -9.94 -2.94 18.71
N ASP A 281 -11.04 -3.39 18.12
CA ASP A 281 -11.31 -4.80 17.89
C ASP A 281 -10.21 -5.50 17.06
N LYS A 282 -9.72 -4.84 16.01
CA LYS A 282 -8.58 -5.34 15.22
C LYS A 282 -7.29 -5.40 16.02
N ILE A 283 -6.98 -4.37 16.82
CA ILE A 283 -5.79 -4.37 17.70
C ILE A 283 -5.85 -5.54 18.68
N LEU A 284 -7.02 -5.77 19.29
CA LEU A 284 -7.23 -6.85 20.25
C LEU A 284 -7.17 -8.23 19.58
N THR A 285 -7.67 -8.36 18.36
CA THR A 285 -7.53 -9.58 17.56
C THR A 285 -6.05 -9.93 17.33
N HIS A 286 -5.22 -8.95 16.95
CA HIS A 286 -3.77 -9.15 16.81
C HIS A 286 -3.07 -9.45 18.14
N LEU A 287 -3.53 -8.88 19.24
CA LEU A 287 -3.06 -9.26 20.57
C LEU A 287 -3.42 -10.72 20.88
N ASN A 288 -4.65 -11.13 20.61
CA ASN A 288 -5.12 -12.48 20.87
C ASN A 288 -4.34 -13.52 20.06
N ILE A 289 -4.04 -13.25 18.78
CA ILE A 289 -3.17 -14.12 17.95
C ILE A 289 -1.80 -14.32 18.59
N ARG A 290 -1.18 -13.26 19.15
CA ARG A 290 0.11 -13.39 19.85
C ARG A 290 -0.01 -14.19 21.16
N LEU A 291 -1.12 -14.05 21.88
CA LEU A 291 -1.36 -14.80 23.13
C LEU A 291 -1.63 -16.29 22.88
N MET A 292 -2.17 -16.64 21.71
CA MET A 292 -2.37 -18.05 21.34
C MET A 292 -1.06 -18.85 21.28
N GLU A 293 0.08 -18.22 20.98
CA GLU A 293 1.40 -18.87 21.07
C GLU A 293 1.71 -19.36 22.49
N GLN A 294 1.14 -18.71 23.50
CA GLN A 294 1.23 -19.07 24.92
C GLN A 294 0.01 -19.86 25.41
N ARG A 295 -0.86 -20.31 24.50
CA ARG A 295 -2.12 -21.01 24.79
C ARG A 295 -3.04 -20.24 25.73
N ILE A 296 -3.05 -18.92 25.62
CA ILE A 296 -3.94 -18.03 26.38
C ILE A 296 -4.79 -17.25 25.38
N SER A 297 -6.04 -16.98 25.76
CA SER A 297 -6.94 -16.11 24.99
C SER A 297 -7.51 -15.00 25.86
N ILE A 298 -7.87 -13.89 25.22
CA ILE A 298 -8.64 -12.81 25.83
C ILE A 298 -9.99 -12.67 25.16
N GLU A 299 -11.01 -12.38 25.95
CA GLU A 299 -12.34 -11.99 25.49
C GLU A 299 -12.64 -10.61 26.07
N VAL A 300 -12.84 -9.62 25.19
CA VAL A 300 -13.09 -8.24 25.62
C VAL A 300 -14.53 -7.89 25.30
N SER A 301 -15.27 -7.39 26.30
CA SER A 301 -16.67 -7.01 26.12
C SER A 301 -16.82 -5.84 25.13
N ASP A 302 -17.95 -5.76 24.44
CA ASP A 302 -18.21 -4.68 23.50
C ASP A 302 -18.26 -3.31 24.18
N VAL A 303 -18.71 -3.27 25.44
CA VAL A 303 -18.71 -2.06 26.28
C VAL A 303 -17.27 -1.59 26.55
N ALA A 304 -16.36 -2.51 26.88
CA ALA A 304 -14.94 -2.19 27.05
C ALA A 304 -14.30 -1.73 25.74
N LYS A 305 -14.61 -2.35 24.60
CA LYS A 305 -14.12 -1.91 23.28
C LYS A 305 -14.61 -0.52 22.91
N GLN A 306 -15.88 -0.21 23.18
CA GLN A 306 -16.46 1.11 22.95
C GLN A 306 -15.76 2.16 23.82
N TRP A 307 -15.63 1.89 25.11
CA TRP A 307 -14.93 2.78 26.05
C TRP A 307 -13.48 3.05 25.65
N LEU A 308 -12.75 2.02 25.21
CA LEU A 308 -11.38 2.18 24.69
C LEU A 308 -11.34 3.09 23.45
N GLY A 309 -12.32 2.96 22.57
CA GLY A 309 -12.46 3.80 21.38
C GLY A 309 -12.75 5.26 21.73
N GLU A 310 -13.69 5.50 22.64
CA GLU A 310 -14.11 6.83 23.09
C GLU A 310 -13.01 7.57 23.86
N GLU A 311 -12.41 6.94 24.87
CA GLU A 311 -11.39 7.58 25.72
C GLU A 311 -10.08 7.89 24.97
N ALA A 312 -9.76 7.10 23.94
CA ALA A 312 -8.58 7.33 23.11
C ALA A 312 -8.85 8.24 21.91
N TYR A 313 -10.10 8.67 21.69
CA TYR A 313 -10.47 9.41 20.50
C TYR A 313 -10.05 10.88 20.58
N GLU A 314 -9.00 11.20 19.84
CA GLU A 314 -8.60 12.58 19.57
C GLU A 314 -8.69 12.82 18.05
N PRO A 315 -9.72 13.55 17.55
CA PRO A 315 -9.95 13.70 16.11
C PRO A 315 -8.72 14.19 15.32
N GLN A 316 -7.92 15.06 15.94
CA GLN A 316 -6.71 15.64 15.36
C GLN A 316 -5.57 14.63 15.12
N PHE A 317 -5.55 13.53 15.88
CA PHE A 317 -4.51 12.50 15.80
C PHE A 317 -5.01 11.17 15.21
N GLY A 318 -6.31 11.06 14.93
CA GLY A 318 -6.93 9.84 14.43
C GLY A 318 -6.66 8.64 15.35
N ALA A 319 -6.39 7.48 14.77
CA ALA A 319 -6.13 6.25 15.52
C ALA A 319 -4.69 6.12 16.07
N ARG A 320 -3.81 7.10 15.87
CA ARG A 320 -2.40 7.02 16.32
C ARG A 320 -2.24 6.76 17.83
N PRO A 321 -3.01 7.41 18.73
CA PRO A 321 -2.89 7.18 20.17
C PRO A 321 -3.43 5.81 20.61
N LEU A 322 -4.36 5.24 19.83
CA LEU A 322 -5.18 4.10 20.21
C LEU A 322 -4.35 2.87 20.59
N LYS A 323 -3.34 2.53 19.77
CA LYS A 323 -2.45 1.39 20.05
C LYS A 323 -1.72 1.56 21.39
N ARG A 324 -1.21 2.76 21.70
CA ARG A 324 -0.55 3.03 22.98
C ARG A 324 -1.54 3.01 24.14
N PHE A 325 -2.77 3.46 23.92
CA PHE A 325 -3.82 3.41 24.91
C PHE A 325 -4.20 1.96 25.27
N VAL A 326 -4.46 1.11 24.26
CA VAL A 326 -4.71 -0.33 24.45
C VAL A 326 -3.52 -1.02 25.13
N GLN A 327 -2.29 -0.68 24.76
CA GLN A 327 -1.10 -1.20 25.44
C GLN A 327 -1.06 -0.86 26.93
N ARG A 328 -1.43 0.37 27.30
CA ARG A 328 -1.43 0.82 28.68
C ARG A 328 -2.59 0.23 29.49
N GLN A 329 -3.78 0.14 28.89
CA GLN A 329 -5.01 -0.28 29.58
C GLN A 329 -5.21 -1.80 29.58
N ILE A 330 -4.74 -2.52 28.56
CA ILE A 330 -4.92 -3.97 28.40
C ILE A 330 -3.59 -4.71 28.45
N GLU A 331 -2.66 -4.46 27.52
CA GLU A 331 -1.45 -5.30 27.42
C GLU A 331 -0.61 -5.26 28.71
N THR A 332 -0.45 -4.09 29.32
CA THR A 332 0.40 -3.91 30.51
C THR A 332 -0.22 -4.57 31.77
N PRO A 333 -1.50 -4.35 32.12
CA PRO A 333 -2.14 -5.07 33.22
C PRO A 333 -2.17 -6.57 33.00
N LEU A 334 -2.49 -7.02 31.78
CA LEU A 334 -2.49 -8.42 31.40
C LEU A 334 -1.11 -9.06 31.61
N ALA A 335 -0.05 -8.46 31.06
CA ALA A 335 1.32 -8.95 31.22
C ALA A 335 1.75 -9.02 32.69
N ARG A 336 1.38 -8.03 33.51
CA ARG A 336 1.64 -8.06 34.96
C ARG A 336 0.91 -9.20 35.65
N LYS A 337 -0.33 -9.48 35.25
CA LYS A 337 -1.12 -10.60 35.80
C LYS A 337 -0.49 -11.94 35.41
N MET A 338 -0.13 -12.12 34.14
CA MET A 338 0.57 -13.31 33.64
C MET A 338 1.92 -13.59 34.31
N ILE A 339 2.64 -12.56 34.75
CA ILE A 339 3.91 -12.73 35.48
C ILE A 339 3.67 -13.09 36.95
N ARG A 340 2.63 -12.52 37.58
CA ARG A 340 2.29 -12.79 38.98
C ARG A 340 1.61 -14.15 39.17
N GLU A 341 0.78 -14.53 38.21
CA GLU A 341 -0.08 -15.70 38.24
C GLU A 341 0.39 -16.66 37.16
N ASN A 342 0.74 -17.89 37.54
CA ASN A 342 1.14 -18.91 36.57
C ASN A 342 -0.13 -19.50 35.92
N PHE A 343 -0.60 -18.87 34.85
CA PHE A 343 -1.82 -19.31 34.16
C PHE A 343 -1.65 -20.70 33.55
N PRO A 344 -2.61 -21.62 33.77
CA PRO A 344 -2.67 -22.87 33.02
C PRO A 344 -2.77 -22.63 31.51
N GLU A 345 -2.32 -23.60 30.73
CA GLU A 345 -2.60 -23.61 29.29
C GLU A 345 -4.11 -23.73 29.05
N GLY A 346 -4.63 -22.97 28.10
CA GLY A 346 -6.06 -22.93 27.76
C GLY A 346 -6.87 -21.94 28.61
N THR A 347 -6.24 -21.08 29.40
CA THR A 347 -6.92 -20.03 30.16
C THR A 347 -7.47 -18.94 29.23
N THR A 348 -8.74 -18.57 29.47
CA THR A 348 -9.37 -17.39 28.85
C THR A 348 -9.49 -16.28 29.88
N ILE A 349 -9.11 -15.07 29.51
CA ILE A 349 -9.22 -13.89 30.38
C ILE A 349 -10.31 -12.97 29.83
N SER A 350 -11.39 -12.83 30.59
CA SER A 350 -12.49 -11.92 30.29
C SER A 350 -12.14 -10.51 30.76
N ILE A 351 -12.28 -9.53 29.88
CA ILE A 351 -12.00 -8.12 30.13
C ILE A 351 -13.28 -7.34 29.95
N ASP A 352 -13.72 -6.67 31.02
CA ASP A 352 -14.94 -5.87 31.02
C ASP A 352 -14.72 -4.50 31.66
N LEU A 353 -15.69 -3.60 31.53
CA LEU A 353 -15.65 -2.25 32.09
C LEU A 353 -16.44 -2.20 33.41
N SER A 354 -15.81 -1.71 34.47
CA SER A 354 -16.45 -1.37 35.75
C SER A 354 -16.33 0.11 36.07
N GLU A 355 -16.93 0.57 37.18
CA GLU A 355 -16.88 1.98 37.61
C GLU A 355 -15.43 2.49 37.84
N ASP A 356 -14.52 1.60 38.24
CA ASP A 356 -13.11 1.92 38.53
C ASP A 356 -12.17 1.68 37.32
N GLY A 357 -12.71 1.28 36.17
CA GLY A 357 -11.97 0.96 34.95
C GLY A 357 -12.07 -0.51 34.54
N LEU A 358 -11.11 -0.96 33.72
CA LEU A 358 -11.13 -2.32 33.16
C LEU A 358 -10.83 -3.39 34.23
N THR A 359 -11.67 -4.42 34.27
CA THR A 359 -11.52 -5.60 35.11
C THR A 359 -11.00 -6.78 34.29
N PHE A 360 -10.29 -7.70 34.94
CA PHE A 360 -9.68 -8.87 34.30
C PHE A 360 -10.05 -10.13 35.10
N GLU A 361 -10.99 -10.92 34.60
CA GLU A 361 -11.44 -12.17 35.22
C GLU A 361 -10.78 -13.37 34.52
N GLU A 362 -10.28 -14.32 35.30
CA GLU A 362 -9.64 -15.54 34.77
C GLU A 362 -10.64 -16.69 34.72
N HIS A 363 -10.81 -17.30 33.55
CA HIS A 363 -11.54 -18.55 33.37
C HIS A 363 -10.55 -19.67 33.02
N LYS A 364 -10.33 -20.55 34.00
CA LYS A 364 -9.51 -21.74 33.81
C LYS A 364 -10.27 -22.76 32.96
N PRO A 365 -9.60 -23.51 32.08
CA PRO A 365 -10.26 -24.54 31.29
C PRO A 365 -10.90 -25.57 32.22
N GLN A 366 -12.17 -25.91 31.96
CA GLN A 366 -12.82 -27.00 32.67
C GLN A 366 -12.04 -28.28 32.39
N THR A 367 -11.43 -28.86 33.43
CA THR A 367 -10.80 -30.17 33.32
C THR A 367 -11.90 -31.19 33.00
N ILE A 368 -11.96 -31.65 31.75
CA ILE A 368 -12.78 -32.81 31.40
C ILE A 368 -12.12 -33.99 32.13
N GLN A 369 -12.73 -34.43 33.23
CA GLN A 369 -12.32 -35.62 33.98
C GLN A 369 -12.64 -36.90 33.22
#